data_AF-A0A5R8LWW4-F1
#
_entry.id   AF-A0A5R8LWW4-F1
#
_cell.length_a   1.000
_cell.length_b   1.000
_cell.length_c   1.000
_cell.angle_alpha   90.00
_cell.angle_beta   90.00
_cell.angle_gamma   90.00
#
_symmetry.space_group_name_H-M   'P 1'
#
loop_
_entity.id
_entity.type
_entity.pdbx_description
1 polymer ?
#
loop_
_entity_poly.entity_id
_entity_poly.type
_entity_poly.pdbx_seq_one_letter_code
_entity_poly.pdbx_strand_id
1 'polypeptide(L)'
;MFREGFRANHELGMPYHFYSAIKALTLAIPVGTFVGTLNGSWSNYGLISALWMWAFLFGNYEYAIVKHIKTRTLRGMRISWREWIFKFAISAVSSAIFITINQNYIKS
;
A
#
# COMPACT_ATOMS: atom_id res chain seq x y z
N MET A 1 -11.20 -23.97 4.71
CA MET A 1 -10.40 -22.77 5.03
C MET A 1 -8.90 -22.96 4.87
N PHE A 2 -8.20 -23.83 5.61
CA PHE A 2 -6.73 -23.96 5.51
C PHE A 2 -6.20 -24.27 4.09
N ARG A 3 -6.82 -25.23 3.37
CA ARG A 3 -6.41 -25.61 2.01
C ARG A 3 -6.62 -24.49 0.98
N GLU A 4 -7.58 -23.60 1.21
CA GLU A 4 -7.87 -22.47 0.33
C GLU A 4 -6.91 -21.32 0.55
N GLY A 5 -6.48 -21.07 1.79
CA GLY A 5 -5.44 -20.11 2.11
C GLY A 5 -4.08 -20.49 1.52
N PHE A 6 -3.69 -21.76 1.62
CA PHE A 6 -2.46 -22.26 0.98
C PHE A 6 -2.51 -22.13 -0.55
N ARG A 7 -3.66 -22.42 -1.16
CA ARG A 7 -3.86 -22.21 -2.61
C ARG A 7 -3.74 -20.73 -2.98
N ALA A 8 -4.37 -19.83 -2.23
CA ALA A 8 -4.28 -18.39 -2.46
C ALA A 8 -2.84 -17.88 -2.40
N ASN A 9 -2.07 -18.35 -1.41
CA ASN A 9 -0.64 -18.04 -1.29
C ASN A 9 0.15 -18.50 -2.51
N HIS A 10 -0.11 -19.73 -2.99
CA HIS A 10 0.56 -20.28 -4.16
C HIS A 10 0.18 -19.54 -5.45
N GLU A 11 -1.10 -19.20 -5.63
CA GLU A 11 -1.58 -18.45 -6.80
C GLU A 11 -1.03 -17.01 -6.85
N LEU A 12 -0.84 -16.35 -5.70
CA LEU A 12 -0.20 -15.04 -5.59
C LEU A 12 1.32 -15.09 -5.64
N GLY A 13 1.92 -16.24 -5.32
CA GLY A 13 3.37 -16.41 -5.17
C GLY A 13 3.94 -15.85 -3.86
N MET A 14 3.08 -15.45 -2.91
CA MET A 14 3.45 -15.03 -1.56
C MET A 14 2.26 -15.12 -0.60
N PRO A 15 2.47 -15.11 0.73
CA PRO A 15 1.37 -15.09 1.70
C PRO A 15 0.40 -13.94 1.42
N TYR A 16 -0.90 -14.22 1.30
CA TYR A 16 -1.86 -13.22 0.83
C TYR A 16 -2.02 -12.04 1.81
N HIS A 17 -1.93 -12.28 3.12
CA HIS A 17 -1.87 -11.23 4.13
C HIS A 17 -0.67 -10.29 3.91
N PHE A 18 0.49 -10.87 3.58
CA PHE A 18 1.69 -10.08 3.28
C PHE A 18 1.54 -9.30 1.97
N TYR A 19 0.94 -9.92 0.95
CA TYR A 19 0.58 -9.24 -0.30
C TYR A 19 -0.30 -8.01 -0.04
N SER A 20 -1.37 -8.16 0.74
CA SER A 20 -2.29 -7.06 1.09
C SER A 20 -1.56 -5.96 1.86
N ALA A 21 -0.74 -6.33 2.84
CA ALA A 21 0.01 -5.41 3.68
C ALA A 21 0.98 -4.56 2.85
N ILE A 22 1.76 -5.18 1.97
CA ILE A 22 2.69 -4.46 1.09
C ILE A 22 1.92 -3.56 0.13
N LYS A 23 0.85 -4.08 -0.49
CA LYS A 23 0.06 -3.30 -1.45
C LYS A 23 -0.54 -2.06 -0.80
N ALA A 24 -1.07 -2.19 0.42
CA ALA A 24 -1.58 -1.06 1.20
C ALA A 24 -0.48 -0.04 1.51
N LEU A 25 0.71 -0.51 1.86
CA LEU A 25 1.85 0.34 2.20
C LEU A 25 2.30 1.24 1.03
N THR A 26 2.26 0.73 -0.21
CA THR A 26 2.62 1.52 -1.41
C THR A 26 1.72 2.75 -1.66
N LEU A 27 0.54 2.82 -1.06
CA LEU A 27 -0.36 3.97 -1.17
C LEU A 27 -0.48 4.75 0.13
N ALA A 28 -0.34 4.08 1.27
CA ALA A 28 -0.39 4.72 2.58
C ALA A 28 0.78 5.67 2.82
N ILE A 29 1.99 5.32 2.37
CA ILE A 29 3.18 6.16 2.57
C ILE A 29 3.03 7.54 1.91
N PRO A 30 2.71 7.66 0.60
CA PRO A 30 2.54 8.97 -0.04
C PRO A 30 1.48 9.84 0.64
N VAL A 31 0.36 9.23 1.10
CA VAL A 31 -0.71 9.94 1.82
C VAL A 31 -0.20 10.47 3.15
N GLY A 32 0.50 9.63 3.93
CA GLY A 32 1.16 10.06 5.16
C GLY A 32 2.15 11.19 4.91
N THR A 33 2.88 11.15 3.79
CA THR A 33 3.86 12.19 3.44
C THR A 33 3.18 13.47 3.15
N PHE A 34 2.14 13.44 2.34
CA PHE A 34 1.33 14.60 2.05
C PHE A 34 0.78 15.24 3.34
N VAL A 35 0.08 14.48 4.17
CA VAL A 35 -0.53 15.01 5.42
C VAL A 35 0.54 15.50 6.39
N GLY A 36 1.63 14.74 6.56
CA GLY A 36 2.73 15.13 7.44
C GLY A 36 3.44 16.40 6.98
N THR A 37 3.63 16.56 5.68
CA THR A 37 4.22 17.78 5.09
C THR A 37 3.33 18.99 5.30
N LEU A 38 2.02 18.89 5.01
CA LEU A 38 1.07 20.01 5.19
C LEU A 38 0.97 20.52 6.62
N ASN A 39 1.10 19.64 7.61
CA ASN A 39 0.96 20.00 9.02
C ASN A 39 2.31 20.21 9.72
N GLY A 40 3.43 20.19 8.97
CA GLY A 40 4.77 20.40 9.52
C GLY A 40 5.27 19.32 10.47
N SER A 41 4.57 18.18 10.60
CA SER A 41 4.98 17.07 11.46
C SER A 41 4.59 15.72 10.87
N TRP A 42 5.62 14.99 10.42
CA TRP A 42 5.46 13.60 10.00
C TRP A 42 5.01 12.69 11.17
N SER A 43 5.61 12.84 12.36
CA SER A 43 5.30 11.97 13.50
C SER A 43 3.87 12.13 14.00
N ASN A 44 3.36 13.36 14.05
CA ASN A 44 2.06 13.66 14.66
C ASN A 44 0.90 13.50 13.68
N TYR A 45 1.07 13.97 12.45
CA TYR A 45 -0.04 14.01 11.47
C TYR A 45 0.17 13.02 10.32
N GLY A 46 1.41 12.83 9.86
CA GLY A 46 1.73 11.91 8.77
C GLY A 46 1.59 10.43 9.16
N LEU A 47 2.13 10.03 10.30
CA LEU A 47 2.14 8.65 10.75
C LEU A 47 0.72 8.14 11.03
N ILE A 48 -0.09 8.93 11.74
CA ILE A 48 -1.46 8.56 12.09
C ILE A 48 -2.30 8.40 10.82
N SER A 49 -2.25 9.36 9.90
CA SER A 49 -2.98 9.27 8.63
C SER A 49 -2.49 8.13 7.75
N ALA A 50 -1.17 7.87 7.70
CA ALA A 50 -0.61 6.70 7.02
C ALA A 50 -1.13 5.38 7.60
N LEU A 51 -1.16 5.24 8.92
CA LEU A 51 -1.62 4.04 9.60
C LEU A 51 -3.12 3.79 9.35
N TRP A 52 -3.94 4.84 9.42
CA TRP A 52 -5.37 4.74 9.10
C TRP A 52 -5.60 4.34 7.63
N MET A 53 -4.90 4.99 6.71
CA MET A 53 -4.97 4.66 5.29
C MET A 53 -4.50 3.23 5.03
N TRP A 54 -3.41 2.81 5.67
CA TRP A 54 -2.88 1.46 5.57
C TRP A 54 -3.89 0.43 6.07
N ALA A 55 -4.46 0.61 7.25
CA ALA A 55 -5.44 -0.30 7.83
C ALA A 55 -6.70 -0.42 6.96
N PHE A 56 -7.19 0.72 6.45
CA PHE A 56 -8.33 0.74 5.54
C PHE A 56 -8.05 -0.01 4.24
N LEU A 57 -6.92 0.27 3.58
CA LEU A 57 -6.54 -0.39 2.33
C LEU A 57 -6.24 -1.88 2.54
N PHE A 58 -5.58 -2.22 3.64
CA PHE A 58 -5.30 -3.60 4.02
C PHE A 58 -6.60 -4.41 4.13
N GLY A 59 -7.58 -3.92 4.90
CA GLY A 59 -8.89 -4.58 5.03
C GLY A 59 -9.61 -4.73 3.69
N ASN A 60 -9.56 -3.70 2.82
CA ASN A 60 -10.16 -3.76 1.49
C ASN A 60 -9.48 -4.80 0.57
N TYR A 61 -8.15 -4.87 0.59
CA TYR A 61 -7.42 -5.86 -0.20
C TYR A 61 -7.61 -7.28 0.30
N GLU A 62 -7.64 -7.47 1.62
CA GLU A 62 -7.98 -8.73 2.25
C GLU A 62 -9.36 -9.21 1.82
N TYR A 63 -10.37 -8.33 1.91
CA TYR A 63 -11.74 -8.65 1.48
C TYR A 63 -11.80 -9.02 -0.01
N ALA A 64 -11.13 -8.24 -0.86
CA ALA A 64 -11.07 -8.52 -2.29
C ALA A 64 -10.43 -9.90 -2.56
N ILE A 65 -9.29 -10.20 -1.92
CA ILE A 65 -8.64 -11.50 -2.07
C ILE A 65 -9.57 -12.63 -1.64
N VAL A 66 -10.21 -12.53 -0.47
CA VAL A 66 -11.16 -13.55 0.02
C VAL A 66 -12.30 -13.78 -0.99
N LYS A 67 -12.82 -12.72 -1.62
CA LYS A 67 -13.82 -12.84 -2.69
C LYS A 67 -13.26 -13.60 -3.91
N HIS A 68 -12.03 -13.30 -4.32
CA HIS A 68 -11.37 -13.97 -5.43
C HIS A 68 -10.97 -15.43 -5.11
N ILE A 69 -10.74 -15.78 -3.84
CA ILE A 69 -10.50 -17.17 -3.40
C ILE A 69 -11.75 -17.99 -3.74
N LYS A 70 -12.93 -17.47 -3.36
CA LYS A 70 -14.23 -18.12 -3.60
C LYS A 70 -14.54 -18.30 -5.09
N THR A 71 -14.22 -17.28 -5.91
CA THR A 71 -14.48 -17.31 -7.37
C THR A 71 -13.35 -17.95 -8.20
N ARG A 72 -12.25 -18.38 -7.58
CA ARG A 72 -11.07 -19.01 -8.23
C ARG A 72 -10.41 -18.15 -9.32
N THR A 73 -10.42 -16.83 -9.15
CA THR A 73 -9.86 -15.87 -10.13
C THR A 73 -8.61 -15.14 -9.63
N LEU A 74 -7.94 -15.67 -8.60
CA LEU A 74 -6.81 -15.02 -7.93
C LEU A 74 -5.57 -14.84 -8.80
N ARG A 75 -5.36 -15.73 -9.78
CA ARG A 75 -4.22 -15.65 -10.71
C ARG A 75 -4.17 -14.29 -11.42
N GLY A 76 -5.32 -13.66 -11.67
CA GLY A 76 -5.40 -12.33 -12.29
C GLY A 76 -5.01 -11.17 -11.36
N MET A 77 -4.92 -11.40 -10.05
CA MET A 77 -4.45 -10.40 -9.08
C MET A 77 -2.94 -10.45 -8.87
N ARG A 78 -2.25 -11.46 -9.42
CA ARG A 78 -0.82 -11.62 -9.24
C ARG A 78 -0.08 -10.47 -9.89
N ILE A 79 0.63 -9.70 -9.07
CA ILE A 79 1.49 -8.60 -9.52
C ILE A 79 2.87 -9.18 -9.83
N SER A 80 3.39 -8.86 -11.00
CA SER A 80 4.74 -9.25 -11.39
C SER A 80 5.80 -8.50 -10.58
N TRP A 81 7.02 -9.05 -10.49
CA TRP A 81 8.12 -8.37 -9.78
C TRP A 81 8.41 -6.97 -10.35
N ARG A 82 8.32 -6.80 -11.68
CA ARG A 82 8.51 -5.50 -12.33
C ARG A 82 7.43 -4.50 -11.91
N GLU A 83 6.18 -4.92 -11.87
CA GLU A 83 5.08 -4.05 -11.41
C GLU A 83 5.22 -3.68 -9.93
N TRP A 84 5.72 -4.59 -9.08
CA TRP A 84 6.06 -4.25 -7.70
C TRP A 84 7.09 -3.13 -7.65
N ILE A 85 8.19 -3.26 -8.39
CA ILE A 85 9.22 -2.21 -8.48
C ILE A 85 8.60 -0.89 -8.93
N PHE A 86 7.79 -0.89 -9.98
CA PHE A 86 7.13 0.33 -10.46
C PHE A 86 6.22 0.95 -9.40
N LYS A 87 5.43 0.15 -8.66
CA LYS A 87 4.58 0.66 -7.59
C LYS A 87 5.37 1.29 -6.45
N PHE A 88 6.46 0.65 -6.03
CA PHE A 88 7.36 1.22 -5.02
C PHE A 88 8.04 2.49 -5.52
N ALA A 89 8.50 2.50 -6.78
CA ALA A 89 9.11 3.68 -7.39
C ALA A 89 8.12 4.85 -7.44
N ILE A 90 6.89 4.62 -7.89
CA ILE A 90 5.83 5.65 -7.89
C ILE A 90 5.57 6.15 -6.47
N SER A 91 5.41 5.24 -5.50
CA SER A 91 5.22 5.61 -4.09
C SER A 91 6.35 6.50 -3.56
N ALA A 92 7.61 6.12 -3.82
CA ALA A 92 8.78 6.87 -3.38
C ALA A 92 8.86 8.25 -4.06
N VAL A 93 8.65 8.30 -5.37
CA VAL A 93 8.66 9.54 -6.16
C VAL A 93 7.55 10.48 -5.70
N SER A 94 6.31 10.00 -5.52
CA SER A 94 5.21 10.83 -5.01
C SER A 94 5.52 11.41 -3.63
N SER A 95 6.11 10.60 -2.74
CA SER A 95 6.52 11.05 -1.41
C SER A 95 7.61 12.13 -1.49
N ALA A 96 8.62 11.93 -2.35
CA ALA A 96 9.70 12.90 -2.58
C ALA A 96 9.19 14.23 -3.16
N ILE A 97 8.19 14.18 -4.06
CA ILE A 97 7.54 15.37 -4.60
C ILE A 97 6.87 16.17 -3.47
N PHE A 98 6.08 15.54 -2.60
CA PHE A 98 5.42 16.24 -1.49
C PHE A 98 6.42 16.91 -0.54
N ILE A 99 7.53 16.22 -0.23
CA ILE A 99 8.59 16.79 0.61
C ILE A 99 9.22 18.01 -0.06
N THR A 100 9.59 17.88 -1.34
CA THR A 100 10.24 18.97 -2.12
C THR A 100 9.34 20.19 -2.22
N ILE A 101 8.05 19.98 -2.54
CA ILE A 101 7.03 21.03 -2.57
C ILE A 101 7.03 21.77 -1.22
N ASN A 102 6.85 21.05 -0.12
CA ASN A 102 6.76 21.65 1.20
C ASN A 102 8.01 22.45 1.59
N GLN A 103 9.21 21.93 1.29
CA GLN A 103 10.47 22.64 1.55
C GLN A 103 10.58 23.96 0.78
N ASN A 104 10.06 24.01 -0.45
CA ASN A 104 10.06 25.23 -1.26
C ASN A 104 9.01 26.24 -0.79
N TYR A 105 7.83 25.77 -0.35
CA TYR A 105 6.78 26.64 0.19
C TYR A 105 7.14 27.26 1.55
N ILE A 106 7.89 26.56 2.42
CA ILE A 106 8.31 27.08 3.73
C ILE A 106 9.48 28.07 3.62
N LYS A 107 10.26 28.02 2.54
CA LYS A 107 11.43 28.89 2.32
C LYS A 107 11.13 30.16 1.51
N SER A 108 9.90 30.33 1.02
CA SER A 108 9.41 31.53 0.34
C SER A 108 8.67 32.45 1.30
#